data_AF-A0A3L6MY54-F1
#
_entry.id   AF-A0A3L6MY54-F1
#
_cell.length_a   1.000
_cell.length_b   1.000
_cell.length_c   1.000
_cell.angle_alpha   90.00
_cell.angle_beta   90.00
_cell.angle_gamma   90.00
#
_symmetry.space_group_name_H-M   'P 1'
#
loop_
_entity.id
_entity.type
_entity.pdbx_description
1 polymer ?
#
loop_
_entity_poly.entity_id
_entity_poly.type
_entity_poly.pdbx_seq_one_letter_code
_entity_poly.pdbx_strand_id
1 'polypeptide(L)'
;MAAQETDVDMNEWHCAKGNTVLSTSGLCTCIRVAIVGEYPTGCDGPDRFLVHISESEEGNEAATAMSNAVSKAMEDHGFKITKAALVSPDTSSEDDEYFSEWVQGVIDSFKELTDGEVEVEDHDTNEIWGLEINSEKEIFYGPE
;
A
#
# COMPACT_ATOMS: atom_id res chain seq x y z
N MET A 1 14.75 -20.70 7.25
CA MET A 1 14.80 -19.64 8.29
C MET A 1 13.39 -19.11 8.42
N ALA A 2 12.94 -18.73 9.62
CA ALA A 2 11.62 -18.10 9.77
C ALA A 2 11.58 -16.75 9.02
N ALA A 3 10.41 -16.34 8.56
CA ALA A 3 10.22 -15.01 8.00
C ALA A 3 10.49 -13.95 9.08
N GLN A 4 11.00 -12.79 8.69
CA GLN A 4 11.05 -11.62 9.56
C GLN A 4 9.75 -10.85 9.36
N GLU A 5 9.00 -10.57 10.42
CA GLU A 5 7.76 -9.80 10.32
C GLU A 5 8.03 -8.34 10.70
N THR A 6 7.54 -7.44 9.87
CA THR A 6 7.55 -5.99 10.11
C THR A 6 6.12 -5.50 9.98
N ASP A 7 5.58 -4.99 11.09
CA ASP A 7 4.29 -4.33 11.09
C ASP A 7 4.43 -2.87 10.66
N VAL A 8 3.44 -2.37 9.92
CA VAL A 8 3.37 -1.00 9.40
C VAL A 8 2.23 -0.30 10.12
N ASP A 9 2.61 0.59 11.04
CA ASP A 9 1.67 1.38 11.82
C ASP A 9 0.95 2.42 10.95
N MET A 10 -0.16 2.94 11.49
CA MET A 10 -0.92 4.01 10.84
C MET A 10 -0.04 5.23 10.58
N ASN A 11 -0.17 5.81 9.38
CA ASN A 11 0.65 6.92 8.87
C ASN A 11 2.13 6.59 8.69
N GLU A 12 2.47 5.30 8.62
CA GLU A 12 3.80 4.85 8.28
C GLU A 12 3.79 4.10 6.95
N TRP A 13 4.98 4.04 6.35
CA TRP A 13 5.25 3.18 5.23
C TRP A 13 6.57 2.45 5.46
N HIS A 14 6.65 1.22 4.96
CA HIS A 14 7.87 0.44 5.00
C HIS A 14 8.12 -0.23 3.65
N CYS A 15 9.39 -0.59 3.42
CA CYS A 15 9.79 -1.43 2.31
C CYS A 15 10.62 -2.60 2.80
N ALA A 16 10.61 -3.68 2.03
CA ALA A 16 11.24 -4.93 2.41
C ALA A 16 11.87 -5.65 1.22
N LYS A 17 12.70 -6.64 1.54
CA LYS A 17 13.25 -7.61 0.58
C LYS A 17 13.52 -8.95 1.28
N GLY A 18 13.87 -9.97 0.50
CA GLY A 18 14.32 -11.26 1.04
C GLY A 18 13.19 -11.99 1.79
N ASN A 19 13.45 -12.43 3.02
CA ASN A 19 12.49 -13.20 3.83
C ASN A 19 11.60 -12.33 4.74
N THR A 20 11.57 -11.01 4.54
CA THR A 20 10.76 -10.08 5.34
C THR A 20 9.33 -9.98 4.81
N VAL A 21 8.37 -10.16 5.70
CA VAL A 21 6.93 -9.94 5.54
C VAL A 21 6.60 -8.53 6.02
N LEU A 22 5.77 -7.82 5.26
CA LEU A 22 5.19 -6.54 5.67
C LEU A 22 3.71 -6.76 5.98
N SER A 23 3.24 -6.35 7.16
CA SER A 23 1.84 -6.46 7.56
C SER A 23 1.31 -5.13 8.08
N THR A 24 0.00 -4.95 8.05
CA THR A 24 -0.68 -3.86 8.77
C THR A 24 -2.12 -4.27 9.07
N SER A 25 -2.64 -3.79 10.20
CA SER A 25 -3.92 -4.21 10.79
C SER A 25 -4.74 -3.00 11.26
N GLY A 26 -6.04 -3.19 11.52
CA GLY A 26 -6.85 -2.14 12.16
C GLY A 26 -7.50 -1.13 11.21
N LEU A 27 -7.90 -1.52 9.99
CA LEU A 27 -8.58 -0.62 9.03
C LEU A 27 -10.04 -0.41 9.47
N CYS A 28 -10.47 0.83 9.71
CA CYS A 28 -11.89 1.19 9.72
C CYS A 28 -12.18 2.27 8.65
N THR A 29 -11.48 3.40 8.70
CA THR A 29 -11.63 4.50 7.73
C THR A 29 -10.33 4.85 6.99
N CYS A 30 -9.27 4.06 7.21
CA CYS A 30 -7.97 4.26 6.58
C CYS A 30 -7.95 3.68 5.16
N ILE A 31 -6.86 3.90 4.42
CA ILE A 31 -6.53 3.24 3.15
C ILE A 31 -5.20 2.50 3.32
N ARG A 32 -5.04 1.36 2.64
CA ARG A 32 -3.77 0.66 2.60
C ARG A 32 -3.35 0.34 1.20
N VAL A 33 -2.06 0.45 0.93
CA VAL A 33 -1.52 0.16 -0.40
C VAL A 33 -0.30 -0.73 -0.29
N ALA A 34 -0.35 -1.84 -1.01
CA ALA A 34 0.74 -2.79 -1.18
C ALA A 34 1.24 -2.74 -2.63
N ILE A 35 2.53 -2.54 -2.82
CA ILE A 35 3.19 -2.57 -4.13
C ILE A 35 4.31 -3.62 -4.10
N VAL A 36 4.30 -4.46 -5.12
CA VAL A 36 5.29 -5.49 -5.36
C VAL A 36 5.92 -5.26 -6.73
N GLY A 37 7.21 -5.53 -6.83
CA GLY A 37 7.85 -5.53 -8.14
C GLY A 37 9.16 -6.30 -8.20
N GLU A 38 9.90 -6.01 -9.28
CA GLU A 38 11.17 -6.63 -9.59
C GLU A 38 12.15 -5.67 -10.27
N TYR A 39 13.44 -5.99 -10.21
CA TYR A 39 14.50 -5.26 -10.90
C TYR A 39 15.08 -6.12 -12.03
N PRO A 40 14.66 -5.92 -13.29
CA PRO A 40 15.21 -6.65 -14.44
C PRO A 40 16.72 -6.42 -14.61
N THR A 41 17.23 -5.30 -14.08
CA THR A 41 18.64 -4.91 -14.08
C THR A 41 19.49 -5.69 -13.07
N GLY A 42 18.86 -6.46 -12.16
CA GLY A 42 19.55 -7.16 -11.07
C GLY A 42 19.95 -6.26 -9.91
N CYS A 43 19.36 -5.07 -9.78
CA CYS A 43 19.53 -4.21 -8.61
C CYS A 43 19.06 -4.93 -7.33
N ASP A 44 19.84 -4.79 -6.24
CA ASP A 44 19.56 -5.43 -4.95
C ASP A 44 18.79 -4.47 -4.00
N GLY A 45 17.73 -3.85 -4.52
CA GLY A 45 16.86 -2.93 -3.81
C GLY A 45 15.65 -3.61 -3.13
N PRO A 46 14.86 -2.84 -2.36
CA PRO A 46 13.56 -3.30 -1.84
C PRO A 46 12.61 -3.67 -2.98
N ASP A 47 11.86 -4.75 -2.81
CA ASP A 47 10.95 -5.27 -3.86
C ASP A 47 9.49 -5.36 -3.41
N ARG A 48 9.20 -4.90 -2.19
CA ARG A 48 7.89 -4.81 -1.57
C ARG A 48 7.77 -3.51 -0.81
N PHE A 49 6.64 -2.84 -0.94
CA PHE A 49 6.33 -1.55 -0.31
C PHE A 49 4.91 -1.61 0.24
N LEU A 50 4.72 -1.14 1.48
CA LEU A 50 3.43 -1.14 2.16
C LEU A 50 3.26 0.19 2.91
N VAL A 51 2.08 0.79 2.81
CA VAL A 51 1.71 2.02 3.54
C VAL A 51 0.32 1.89 4.14
N HIS A 52 0.13 2.49 5.32
CA HIS A 52 -1.15 2.63 6.00
C HIS A 52 -1.48 4.12 6.14
N ILE A 53 -2.55 4.56 5.50
CA ILE A 53 -2.88 5.97 5.25
C ILE A 53 -4.17 6.31 6.00
N SER A 54 -4.13 7.25 6.93
CA SER A 54 -5.35 7.87 7.47
C SER A 54 -5.64 9.21 6.77
N GLU A 55 -6.83 9.76 6.98
CA GLU A 55 -7.22 11.11 6.55
C GLU A 55 -6.54 12.19 7.40
N SER A 56 -5.21 12.16 7.46
CA SER A 56 -4.37 13.13 8.19
C SER A 56 -3.23 13.62 7.30
N GLU A 57 -2.59 14.72 7.72
CA GLU A 57 -1.40 15.24 7.04
C GLU A 57 -0.29 14.18 7.02
N GLU A 58 -0.04 13.53 8.15
CA GLU A 58 0.95 12.47 8.29
C GLU A 58 0.65 11.26 7.38
N GLY A 59 -0.62 10.90 7.23
CA GLY A 59 -1.04 9.84 6.30
C GLY A 59 -0.71 10.19 4.85
N ASN A 60 -1.04 11.42 4.43
CA ASN A 60 -0.74 11.92 3.10
C ASN A 60 0.78 12.04 2.84
N GLU A 61 1.55 12.45 3.86
CA GLU A 61 3.02 12.48 3.80
C GLU A 61 3.60 11.07 3.63
N ALA A 62 3.09 10.07 4.35
CA ALA A 62 3.52 8.68 4.23
C ALA A 62 3.23 8.10 2.83
N ALA A 63 2.02 8.34 2.30
CA ALA A 63 1.65 7.95 0.95
C ALA A 63 2.59 8.58 -0.09
N THR A 64 2.83 9.88 0.03
CA THR A 64 3.75 10.62 -0.87
C THR A 64 5.18 10.09 -0.77
N ALA A 65 5.66 9.82 0.44
CA ALA A 65 7.00 9.31 0.68
C ALA A 65 7.19 7.90 0.06
N MET A 66 6.21 7.01 0.22
CA MET A 66 6.24 5.69 -0.42
C MET A 66 6.22 5.82 -1.94
N SER A 67 5.30 6.62 -2.51
CA SER A 67 5.21 6.83 -3.96
C SER A 67 6.52 7.35 -4.55
N ASN A 68 7.14 8.34 -3.90
CA ASN A 68 8.45 8.85 -4.30
C ASN A 68 9.56 7.78 -4.25
N ALA A 69 9.53 6.89 -3.24
CA ALA A 69 10.49 5.80 -3.14
C ALA A 69 10.32 4.79 -4.28
N VAL A 70 9.08 4.45 -4.65
CA VAL A 70 8.78 3.56 -5.77
C VAL A 70 9.16 4.21 -7.10
N SER A 71 8.75 5.46 -7.36
CA SER A 71 9.12 6.20 -8.58
C SER A 71 10.63 6.27 -8.74
N LYS A 72 11.36 6.60 -7.67
CA LYS A 72 12.82 6.63 -7.69
C LYS A 72 13.42 5.26 -8.00
N ALA A 73 12.88 4.18 -7.46
CA ALA A 73 13.32 2.83 -7.79
C ALA A 73 13.09 2.50 -9.29
N MET A 74 11.98 2.97 -9.86
CA MET A 74 11.67 2.81 -11.29
C MET A 74 12.66 3.60 -12.16
N GLU A 75 12.89 4.88 -11.82
CA GLU A 75 13.74 5.79 -12.59
C GLU A 75 15.24 5.45 -12.49
N ASP A 76 15.74 5.24 -11.27
CA ASP A 76 17.19 5.08 -11.03
C ASP A 76 17.68 3.65 -11.28
N HIS A 77 16.80 2.67 -11.10
CA HIS A 77 17.19 1.25 -11.05
C HIS A 77 16.35 0.35 -11.96
N GLY A 78 15.37 0.89 -12.66
CA GLY A 78 14.53 0.15 -13.60
C GLY A 78 13.57 -0.80 -12.91
N PHE A 79 13.17 -0.52 -11.66
CA PHE A 79 12.12 -1.26 -10.97
C PHE A 79 10.86 -1.35 -11.85
N LYS A 80 10.23 -2.51 -11.87
CA LYS A 80 8.94 -2.74 -12.52
C LYS A 80 7.96 -3.24 -11.48
N ILE A 81 6.87 -2.50 -11.31
CA ILE A 81 5.73 -2.96 -10.52
C ILE A 81 5.13 -4.18 -11.24
N THR A 82 4.89 -5.25 -10.50
CA THR A 82 4.30 -6.50 -11.02
C THR A 82 2.95 -6.80 -10.39
N LYS A 83 2.69 -6.27 -9.20
CA LYS A 83 1.39 -6.34 -8.54
C LYS A 83 1.21 -5.12 -7.63
N ALA A 84 0.02 -4.55 -7.62
CA ALA A 84 -0.38 -3.56 -6.64
C ALA A 84 -1.80 -3.85 -6.16
N ALA A 85 -2.04 -3.68 -4.87
CA ALA A 85 -3.36 -3.75 -4.27
C ALA A 85 -3.58 -2.54 -3.37
N LEU A 86 -4.79 -2.00 -3.40
CA LEU A 86 -5.25 -0.91 -2.57
C LEU A 86 -6.55 -1.35 -1.90
N VAL A 87 -6.58 -1.26 -0.58
CA VAL A 87 -7.78 -1.53 0.22
C VAL A 87 -8.32 -0.18 0.70
N SER A 88 -9.54 0.16 0.30
CA SER A 88 -10.22 1.43 0.60
C SER A 88 -11.48 1.22 1.43
N PRO A 89 -11.86 2.19 2.27
CA PRO A 89 -13.13 2.13 2.99
C PRO A 89 -14.27 2.47 2.02
N ASP A 90 -15.40 1.78 2.15
CA ASP A 90 -16.62 2.07 1.39
C ASP A 90 -17.19 3.43 1.82
N THR A 91 -17.03 4.41 0.94
CA THR A 91 -17.45 5.79 1.20
C THR A 91 -18.96 5.96 1.17
N SER A 92 -19.73 5.00 0.63
CA SER A 92 -21.19 5.10 0.57
C SER A 92 -21.87 5.04 1.94
N SER A 93 -21.14 4.57 2.95
CA SER A 93 -21.58 4.52 4.35
C SER A 93 -21.39 5.85 5.09
N GLU A 94 -20.60 6.77 4.53
CA GLU A 94 -20.29 8.07 5.13
C GLU A 94 -20.97 9.21 4.33
N ASP A 95 -21.73 10.07 5.00
CA ASP A 95 -22.34 11.27 4.38
C ASP A 95 -21.34 12.45 4.47
N ASP A 96 -20.13 12.21 3.96
CA ASP A 96 -19.02 13.18 3.94
C ASP A 96 -18.37 13.23 2.55
N GLU A 97 -18.63 14.34 1.85
CA GLU A 97 -18.05 14.61 0.53
C GLU A 97 -16.53 14.77 0.60
N TYR A 98 -15.98 15.34 1.69
CA TYR A 98 -14.53 15.50 1.85
C TYR A 98 -13.83 14.15 2.00
N PHE A 99 -14.43 13.24 2.77
CA PHE A 99 -13.92 11.88 2.93
C PHE A 99 -13.91 11.15 1.58
N SER A 100 -15.00 11.24 0.82
CA SER A 100 -15.10 10.63 -0.51
C SER A 100 -14.07 11.19 -1.49
N GLU A 101 -13.87 12.51 -1.50
CA GLU A 101 -12.84 13.18 -2.32
C GLU A 101 -11.43 12.76 -1.91
N TRP A 102 -11.14 12.64 -0.61
CA TRP A 102 -9.86 12.17 -0.10
C TRP A 102 -9.56 10.73 -0.54
N VAL A 103 -10.52 9.80 -0.36
CA VAL A 103 -10.36 8.40 -0.77
C VAL A 103 -10.07 8.30 -2.26
N GLN A 104 -10.85 9.00 -3.10
CA GLN A 104 -10.63 9.01 -4.54
C GLN A 104 -9.27 9.60 -4.92
N GLY A 105 -8.84 10.68 -4.24
CA GLY A 105 -7.54 11.31 -4.47
C GLY A 105 -6.36 10.37 -4.19
N VAL A 106 -6.44 9.56 -3.13
CA VAL A 106 -5.42 8.53 -2.83
C VAL A 106 -5.44 7.43 -3.90
N ILE A 107 -6.62 6.94 -4.27
CA ILE A 107 -6.78 5.92 -5.32
C ILE A 107 -6.17 6.38 -6.64
N ASP A 108 -6.49 7.60 -7.07
CA ASP A 108 -6.01 8.16 -8.33
C ASP A 108 -4.49 8.32 -8.34
N SER A 109 -3.91 8.75 -7.20
CA SER A 109 -2.46 8.89 -7.06
C SER A 109 -1.73 7.56 -7.24
N PHE A 110 -2.27 6.47 -6.69
CA PHE A 110 -1.67 5.14 -6.84
C PHE A 110 -1.95 4.51 -8.20
N LYS A 111 -3.11 4.78 -8.82
CA LYS A 111 -3.36 4.42 -10.22
C LYS A 111 -2.38 5.08 -11.16
N GLU A 112 -2.05 6.36 -10.96
CA GLU A 112 -1.03 7.04 -11.76
C GLU A 112 0.34 6.37 -11.60
N LEU A 113 0.73 6.05 -10.36
CA LEU A 113 2.00 5.38 -10.07
C LEU A 113 2.11 3.99 -10.72
N THR A 114 1.01 3.23 -10.78
CA THR A 114 0.98 1.85 -11.28
C THR A 114 0.52 1.75 -12.74
N ASP A 115 0.46 2.85 -13.50
CA ASP A 115 -0.09 2.90 -14.87
C ASP A 115 -1.50 2.28 -14.99
N GLY A 116 -2.31 2.44 -13.94
CA GLY A 116 -3.67 1.94 -13.83
C GLY A 116 -3.82 0.48 -13.38
N GLU A 117 -2.73 -0.26 -13.17
CA GLU A 117 -2.76 -1.70 -12.86
C GLU A 117 -2.94 -2.05 -11.35
N VAL A 118 -3.50 -1.14 -10.55
CA VAL A 118 -3.78 -1.41 -9.12
C VAL A 118 -5.14 -2.06 -8.94
N GLU A 119 -5.16 -3.17 -8.21
CA GLU A 119 -6.39 -3.82 -7.74
C GLU A 119 -6.95 -3.02 -6.57
N VAL A 120 -8.16 -2.51 -6.70
CA VAL A 120 -8.84 -1.75 -5.63
C VAL A 120 -9.93 -2.64 -5.04
N GLU A 121 -9.86 -2.87 -3.73
CA GLU A 121 -10.86 -3.59 -2.96
C GLU A 121 -11.46 -2.65 -1.91
N ASP A 122 -12.79 -2.52 -1.92
CA ASP A 122 -13.51 -1.72 -0.95
C ASP A 122 -13.91 -2.58 0.27
N HIS A 123 -13.88 -2.01 1.47
CA HIS A 123 -14.32 -2.68 2.69
C HIS A 123 -15.32 -1.87 3.50
N ASP A 124 -16.19 -2.55 4.25
CA ASP A 124 -17.12 -1.90 5.17
C ASP A 124 -16.35 -1.26 6.33
N THR A 125 -16.71 -0.02 6.69
CA THR A 125 -16.09 0.73 7.80
C THR A 125 -16.37 0.12 9.18
N ASN A 126 -17.35 -0.79 9.27
CA ASN A 126 -17.69 -1.56 10.46
C ASN A 126 -16.89 -2.86 10.61
N GLU A 127 -16.07 -3.22 9.62
CA GLU A 127 -15.20 -4.38 9.66
C GLU A 127 -13.74 -3.95 9.84
N ILE A 128 -12.98 -4.73 10.61
CA ILE A 128 -11.54 -4.52 10.72
C ILE A 128 -10.87 -5.37 9.67
N TRP A 129 -10.10 -4.71 8.80
CA TRP A 129 -9.36 -5.38 7.72
C TRP A 129 -7.86 -5.31 7.96
N GLY A 130 -7.14 -6.24 7.34
CA GLY A 130 -5.67 -6.30 7.29
C GLY A 130 -5.14 -6.31 5.85
N LEU A 131 -3.86 -5.97 5.67
CA LEU A 131 -3.12 -6.11 4.40
C LEU A 131 -1.70 -6.61 4.69
N GLU A 132 -1.28 -7.64 3.98
CA GLU A 132 0.03 -8.28 4.14
C GLU A 132 0.70 -8.51 2.79
N ILE A 133 2.03 -8.38 2.75
CA ILE A 133 2.89 -8.85 1.66
C ILE A 133 3.89 -9.86 2.20
N ASN A 134 3.78 -11.12 1.78
CA ASN A 134 4.68 -12.17 2.25
C ASN A 134 6.06 -12.13 1.57
N SER A 135 6.98 -12.99 2.02
CA SER A 135 8.33 -13.07 1.43
C SER A 135 8.37 -13.57 -0.01
N GLU A 136 7.33 -14.28 -0.45
CA GLU A 136 7.13 -14.76 -1.82
C GLU A 136 6.49 -13.71 -2.73
N LYS A 137 6.28 -12.49 -2.20
CA LYS A 137 5.68 -11.34 -2.87
C LYS A 137 4.19 -11.52 -3.20
N GLU A 138 3.51 -12.37 -2.46
CA GLU A 138 2.06 -12.48 -2.51
C GLU A 138 1.44 -11.44 -1.60
N ILE A 139 0.35 -10.84 -2.07
CA ILE A 139 -0.43 -9.85 -1.32
C ILE A 139 -1.71 -10.52 -0.82
N PHE A 140 -1.99 -10.39 0.46
CA PHE A 140 -3.19 -10.88 1.13
C PHE A 140 -3.92 -9.74 1.81
N TYR A 141 -5.24 -9.69 1.67
CA TYR A 141 -6.10 -8.73 2.37
C TYR A 141 -7.42 -9.39 2.71
N GLY A 142 -8.09 -8.86 3.73
CA GLY A 142 -9.41 -9.32 4.15
C GLY A 142 -9.75 -8.95 5.60
N PRO A 143 -10.94 -9.34 6.07
CA PRO A 143 -11.36 -9.18 7.46
C PRO A 143 -10.43 -9.93 8.43
N GLU A 144 -10.20 -9.35 9.60
CA GLU A 144 -9.45 -9.93 10.72
C GLU A 144 -10.27 -10.91 11.59
#